data_AF-A0A7L0NT15-F1
#
_entry.id   AF-A0A7L0NT15-F1
#
_cell.length_a   1.000
_cell.length_b   1.000
_cell.length_c   1.000
_cell.angle_alpha   90.00
_cell.angle_beta   90.00
_cell.angle_gamma   90.00
#
_symmetry.space_group_name_H-M   'P 1'
#
loop_
_entity.id
_entity.type
_entity.pdbx_description
1 polymer ?
#
loop_
_entity_poly.entity_id
_entity_poly.type
_entity_poly.pdbx_seq_one_letter_code
_entity_poly.pdbx_strand_id
1 'polypeptide(L)'
;VYLRTSPEVCYERLKTRCREEEKIIPLEYLESIHELYEEWLIKRALFEVSCPVLVIGADHDMQKMIEKYEEKRDQILNPSNRQ
;
A
#
# COMPACT_ATOMS: atom_id res chain seq x y z
N VAL A 1 -3.05 3.31 -7.75
CA VAL A 1 -3.36 2.10 -6.95
C VAL A 1 -2.62 2.22 -5.63
N TYR A 2 -3.29 2.03 -4.49
CA TYR A 2 -2.68 2.09 -3.16
C TYR A 2 -2.63 0.68 -2.56
N LEU A 3 -1.42 0.13 -2.41
CA LEU A 3 -1.19 -1.12 -1.69
C LEU A 3 -1.10 -0.80 -0.20
N ARG A 4 -2.20 -1.05 0.52
CA ARG A 4 -2.32 -0.72 1.93
C ARG A 4 -1.83 -1.88 2.77
N THR A 5 -0.77 -1.67 3.55
CA THR A 5 -0.16 -2.66 4.43
C THR A 5 0.04 -2.04 5.82
N SER A 6 -0.14 -2.84 6.87
CA SER A 6 0.12 -2.41 8.23
C SER A 6 1.62 -2.12 8.44
N PRO A 7 2.00 -1.15 9.30
CA PRO A 7 3.39 -0.87 9.61
C PRO A 7 4.18 -2.11 10.07
N GLU A 8 3.56 -2.99 10.85
CA GLU A 8 4.17 -4.21 11.40
C GLU A 8 4.49 -5.20 10.28
N VAL A 9 3.55 -5.44 9.37
CA VAL A 9 3.79 -6.33 8.22
C VAL A 9 4.87 -5.74 7.30
N CYS A 10 4.85 -4.43 7.07
CA CYS A 10 5.92 -3.73 6.34
C CYS A 10 7.29 -3.90 7.03
N TYR A 11 7.33 -3.79 8.35
CA TYR A 11 8.55 -3.91 9.14
C TYR A 11 9.14 -5.33 9.09
N GLU A 12 8.31 -6.36 9.23
CA GLU A 12 8.76 -7.75 9.09
C GLU A 12 9.27 -8.06 7.68
N ARG A 13 8.64 -7.50 6.64
CA ARG A 13 9.13 -7.61 5.25
C ARG A 13 10.47 -6.91 5.05
N LEU A 14 10.64 -5.73 5.65
CA LEU A 14 11.89 -4.97 5.61
C LEU A 14 13.04 -5.79 6.23
N LYS A 15 12.82 -6.36 7.43
CA LYS A 15 13.78 -7.26 8.08
C LYS A 15 14.12 -8.46 7.20
N THR A 16 13.11 -9.08 6.59
CA THR A 16 13.28 -10.24 5.71
C THR A 16 14.12 -9.91 4.48
N ARG A 17 13.98 -8.72 3.90
CA ARG A 17 14.81 -8.27 2.76
C ARG A 17 16.27 -8.05 3.13
N CYS A 18 16.55 -7.73 4.40
CA CYS A 18 17.89 -7.60 4.97
C CYS A 18 18.83 -6.66 4.17
N ARG A 19 18.31 -5.52 3.70
CA ARG A 19 19.14 -4.48 3.08
C ARG A 19 19.84 -3.67 4.16
N GLU A 20 21.15 -3.44 4.03
CA GLU A 20 21.94 -2.74 5.04
C GLU A 20 21.43 -1.33 5.31
N GLU A 21 20.99 -0.63 4.27
CA GLU A 21 20.47 0.74 4.35
C GLU A 21 19.11 0.79 5.08
N GLU A 22 18.36 -0.31 5.08
CA GLU A 22 17.03 -0.37 5.70
C GLU A 22 17.09 -0.75 7.19
N LYS A 23 18.21 -1.31 7.70
CA LYS A 23 18.31 -1.80 9.10
C LYS A 23 18.12 -0.74 10.17
N ILE A 24 18.40 0.52 9.85
CA ILE A 24 18.26 1.66 10.78
C ILE A 24 16.81 2.17 10.84
N ILE A 25 15.92 1.74 9.94
CA ILE A 25 14.55 2.25 9.88
C ILE A 25 13.74 1.70 11.07
N PRO A 26 13.28 2.56 11.99
CA PRO A 26 12.50 2.13 13.14
C PRO A 26 11.02 1.93 12.74
N LEU A 27 10.27 1.17 13.55
CA LEU A 27 8.84 0.91 13.29
C LEU A 27 8.02 2.21 13.29
N GLU A 28 8.33 3.11 14.21
CA GLU A 28 7.66 4.40 14.39
C GLU A 28 7.75 5.29 13.13
N TYR A 29 8.83 5.12 12.36
CA TYR A 29 8.99 5.80 11.08
C TYR A 29 8.01 5.24 10.03
N LEU A 30 7.82 3.92 10.00
CA LEU A 30 6.84 3.28 9.12
C LEU A 30 5.41 3.62 9.52
N GLU A 31 5.11 3.71 10.82
CA GLU A 31 3.83 4.18 11.34
C GLU A 31 3.53 5.63 10.90
N SER A 32 4.52 6.51 11.03
CA SER A 32 4.40 7.91 10.59
C SER A 32 4.12 8.02 9.10
N ILE A 33 4.81 7.22 8.27
CA ILE A 33 4.56 7.16 6.83
C ILE A 33 3.16 6.60 6.53
N HIS A 34 2.75 5.54 7.23
CA HIS A 34 1.43 4.94 7.05
C HIS A 34 0.33 5.96 7.32
N GLU A 35 0.42 6.71 8.42
CA GLU A 35 -0.57 7.74 8.77
C GLU A 35 -0.65 8.83 7.71
N LEU A 36 0.49 9.28 7.16
CA LEU A 36 0.50 10.25 6.06
C LEU A 36 -0.27 9.75 4.84
N TYR A 37 -0.13 8.47 4.49
CA TYR A 37 -0.89 7.89 3.37
C TYR A 37 -2.38 7.70 3.70
N GLU A 38 -2.73 7.34 4.94
CA GLU A 38 -4.12 7.23 5.36
C GLU A 38 -4.82 8.58 5.34
N GLU A 39 -4.18 9.61 5.89
CA GLU A 39 -4.68 10.99 5.88
C GLU A 39 -4.82 11.54 4.46
N TRP A 40 -3.91 11.20 3.54
CA TRP A 40 -3.99 11.62 2.15
C TRP A 40 -5.01 10.82 1.31
N LEU A 41 -4.85 9.51 1.22
CA LEU A 41 -5.53 8.68 0.22
C LEU A 41 -6.88 8.13 0.70
N ILE A 42 -7.08 8.00 2.01
CA ILE A 42 -8.29 7.41 2.60
C ILE A 42 -9.18 8.50 3.20
N LYS A 43 -8.67 9.25 4.18
CA LYS A 43 -9.39 10.33 4.87
C LYS A 43 -9.53 11.59 4.01
N ARG A 44 -8.65 11.77 3.02
CA ARG A 44 -8.60 12.93 2.10
C ARG A 44 -8.49 14.27 2.85
N ALA A 45 -7.73 14.27 3.94
CA ALA A 45 -7.60 15.40 4.84
C ALA A 45 -6.33 16.25 4.59
N LEU A 46 -5.30 15.68 3.94
CA LEU A 46 -4.04 16.40 3.69
C LEU A 46 -4.00 17.14 2.34
N PHE A 47 -4.33 16.43 1.27
CA PHE A 47 -4.23 16.96 -0.09
C PHE A 47 -5.41 16.49 -0.94
N GLU A 48 -5.74 17.27 -1.97
CA GLU A 48 -6.75 16.89 -2.95
C GLU A 48 -6.30 15.64 -3.71
N VAL A 49 -7.23 14.71 -3.90
CA VAL A 49 -7.00 13.46 -4.63
C VAL A 49 -7.70 13.59 -5.98
N SER A 50 -6.93 13.94 -7.02
CA SER A 50 -7.44 14.27 -8.36
C SER A 50 -7.92 13.07 -9.17
N CYS A 51 -7.66 11.84 -8.71
CA CYS A 51 -8.04 10.63 -9.41
C CYS A 51 -8.59 9.56 -8.46
N PRO A 52 -9.45 8.64 -8.93
CA PRO A 52 -9.96 7.57 -8.08
C PRO A 52 -8.83 6.67 -7.54
N VAL A 53 -8.81 6.46 -6.23
CA VAL A 53 -7.84 5.57 -5.58
C VAL A 53 -8.42 4.17 -5.51
N LEU A 54 -7.78 3.22 -6.21
CA LEU A 54 -8.02 1.79 -6.00
C LEU A 54 -7.15 1.32 -4.83
N VAL A 55 -7.78 0.92 -3.73
CA VAL A 55 -7.10 0.41 -2.52
C VAL A 55 -7.10 -1.12 -2.55
N ILE A 56 -5.94 -1.71 -2.31
CA ILE A 56 -5.75 -3.16 -2.21
C ILE A 56 -5.04 -3.45 -0.89
N GLY A 57 -5.70 -4.19 0.00
CA GLY A 57 -5.09 -4.65 1.25
C GLY A 57 -3.99 -5.67 0.97
N ALA A 58 -2.77 -5.36 1.39
CA ALA A 58 -1.54 -6.03 0.99
C ALA A 58 -0.78 -6.65 2.17
N ASP A 59 -1.48 -7.02 3.24
CA ASP A 59 -0.92 -7.75 4.40
C ASP A 59 -0.73 -9.26 4.15
N HIS A 60 -1.14 -9.75 2.98
CA HIS A 60 -1.10 -11.18 2.66
C HIS A 60 0.21 -11.60 1.99
N ASP A 61 0.44 -12.90 1.91
CA ASP A 61 1.54 -13.48 1.13
C ASP A 61 1.41 -13.25 -0.37
N MET A 62 2.44 -13.64 -1.12
CA MET A 62 2.50 -13.43 -2.56
C MET A 62 1.38 -14.15 -3.32
N GLN A 63 0.99 -15.36 -2.90
CA GLN A 63 -0.05 -16.11 -3.59
C GLN A 63 -1.38 -15.36 -3.49
N LYS A 64 -1.75 -14.93 -2.29
CA LYS A 64 -2.98 -14.18 -2.09
C LYS A 64 -2.94 -12.81 -2.77
N MET A 65 -1.77 -12.20 -2.86
CA MET A 65 -1.60 -10.94 -3.60
C MET A 65 -1.77 -11.10 -5.11
N ILE A 66 -1.36 -12.23 -5.69
CA ILE A 66 -1.62 -12.55 -7.11
C ILE A 66 -3.14 -12.69 -7.35
N GLU A 67 -3.86 -13.40 -6.47
CA GLU A 67 -5.32 -13.50 -6.57
C GLU A 67 -5.99 -12.12 -6.56
N LYS A 68 -5.61 -11.25 -5.60
CA LYS A 68 -6.13 -9.88 -5.51
C LYS A 68 -5.78 -9.03 -6.74
N TYR A 69 -4.60 -9.23 -7.33
CA TYR A 69 -4.22 -8.56 -8.55
C TYR A 69 -5.13 -9.00 -9.71
N GLU A 70 -5.34 -10.30 -9.89
CA GLU A 70 -6.21 -10.83 -10.96
C GLU A 70 -7.66 -10.33 -10.81
N GLU A 71 -8.20 -10.35 -9.59
CA GLU A 71 -9.53 -9.79 -9.28
C GLU A 71 -9.68 -8.31 -9.66
N LYS A 72 -8.57 -7.55 -9.61
CA LYS A 72 -8.55 -6.10 -9.87
C LYS A 72 -7.90 -5.75 -11.22
N ARG A 73 -7.48 -6.74 -12.00
CA ARG A 73 -6.62 -6.58 -13.17
C ARG A 73 -7.20 -5.59 -14.18
N ASP A 74 -8.48 -5.73 -14.51
CA ASP A 74 -9.15 -4.81 -15.44
C ASP A 74 -9.25 -3.39 -14.90
N GLN A 75 -9.48 -3.20 -13.59
CA GLN A 75 -9.52 -1.87 -12.98
C GLN A 75 -8.14 -1.20 -12.94
N ILE A 76 -7.07 -2.01 -12.87
CA ILE A 76 -5.69 -1.54 -12.88
C ILE A 76 -5.25 -1.17 -14.30
N LEU A 77 -5.55 -2.03 -15.29
CA LEU A 77 -5.06 -1.89 -16.66
C LEU A 77 -5.98 -1.04 -17.55
N ASN A 78 -7.29 -1.00 -17.28
CA ASN A 78 -8.29 -0.31 -18.08
C ASN A 78 -9.15 0.66 -17.22
N PRO A 79 -8.54 1.72 -16.65
CA PRO A 79 -9.24 2.64 -15.74
C PRO A 79 -10.40 3.42 -16.40
N SER A 80 -10.42 3.51 -17.73
CA SER A 80 -11.43 4.24 -18.53
C SER A 80 -12.76 3.50 -18.69
N ASN A 81 -12.84 2.19 -18.40
CA ASN A 81 -14.06 1.38 -18.57
C ASN A 81 -15.05 1.47 -17.39
N ARG A 82 -14.92 2.51 -16.56
CA ARG A 82 -15.92 2.80 -15.51
C ARG A 82 -17.11 3.53 -16.13
N GLN A 83 -17.99 2.77 -16.81
CA GLN A 83 -19.39 3.16 -17.02
C GLN A 83 -20.22 2.73 -15.82
#